data_AF-N1UNQ0-F1
#
_entry.id   AF-N1UNQ0-F1
#
_cell.length_a   1.000
_cell.length_b   1.000
_cell.length_c   1.000
_cell.angle_alpha   90.00
_cell.angle_beta   90.00
_cell.angle_gamma   90.00
#
_symmetry.space_group_name_H-M   'P 1'
#
loop_
_entity.id
_entity.type
_entity.pdbx_description
1 polymer ?
#
loop_
_entity_poly.entity_id
_entity_poly.type
_entity_poly.pdbx_seq_one_letter_code
_entity_poly.pdbx_strand_id
1 'polypeptide(L)'
;MTDSGKIDFLDKKTEAVTSTMTAVEFERFMDKNETVIRGNVFMEGKDSSATGEYATYFEKEEKVYLEGNPTLRKNGRDIHAGKIIFFPREGRALLTDGILPGK
;
A
#
# COMPACT_ATOMS: atom_id res chain seq x y z
N MET A 1 -6.29 -1.78 23.32
CA MET A 1 -6.50 -1.07 22.04
C MET A 1 -5.15 -1.09 21.36
N THR A 2 -5.00 -1.80 20.24
CA THR A 2 -3.77 -1.73 19.45
C THR A 2 -3.82 -0.41 18.68
N ASP A 3 -2.98 0.56 19.07
CA ASP A 3 -2.76 1.75 18.26
C ASP A 3 -2.20 1.29 16.92
N SER A 4 -3.02 1.35 15.86
CA SER A 4 -2.56 1.14 14.49
C SER A 4 -2.00 2.45 13.97
N GLY A 5 -0.79 2.44 13.42
CA GLY A 5 -0.23 3.60 12.74
C GLY A 5 -1.00 3.93 11.46
N LYS A 6 -0.88 5.19 11.01
CA LYS A 6 -1.55 5.71 9.82
C LYS A 6 -0.62 6.61 9.01
N ILE A 7 -0.63 6.49 7.69
CA ILE A 7 -0.04 7.44 6.74
C ILE A 7 -1.10 7.84 5.72
N ASP A 8 -1.29 9.16 5.55
CA ASP A 8 -2.09 9.72 4.46
C ASP A 8 -1.14 10.20 3.34
N PHE A 9 -1.45 9.80 2.11
CA PHE A 9 -0.72 10.24 0.92
C PHE A 9 -1.53 11.30 0.20
N LEU A 10 -0.91 12.45 -0.02
CA LEU A 10 -1.56 13.60 -0.66
C LEU A 10 -1.17 13.71 -2.13
N ASP A 11 -2.13 14.06 -2.97
CA ASP A 11 -1.85 14.55 -4.32
C ASP A 11 -1.00 15.82 -4.24
N LYS A 12 0.06 15.91 -5.04
CA LYS A 12 1.03 17.02 -4.97
C LYS A 12 0.47 18.38 -5.38
N LYS A 13 -0.61 18.41 -6.16
CA LYS A 13 -1.14 19.64 -6.75
C LYS A 13 -2.35 20.15 -5.97
N THR A 14 -3.18 19.23 -5.53
CA THR A 14 -4.48 19.52 -4.91
C THR A 14 -4.46 19.35 -3.40
N GLU A 15 -3.41 18.73 -2.85
CA GLU A 15 -3.27 18.38 -1.43
C GLU A 15 -4.39 17.45 -0.90
N ALA A 16 -5.25 16.94 -1.79
CA ALA A 16 -6.28 15.99 -1.43
C ALA A 16 -5.65 14.63 -1.07
N VAL A 17 -6.23 13.96 -0.07
CA VAL A 17 -5.86 12.57 0.26
C VAL A 17 -6.23 11.68 -0.93
N THR A 18 -5.23 10.97 -1.43
CA THR A 18 -5.35 10.04 -2.57
C THR A 18 -5.38 8.59 -2.10
N SER A 19 -4.65 8.29 -1.04
CA SER A 19 -4.64 6.98 -0.40
C SER A 19 -4.28 7.11 1.07
N THR A 20 -4.79 6.19 1.87
CA THR A 20 -4.49 6.02 3.29
C THR A 20 -3.88 4.65 3.49
N MET A 21 -2.88 4.53 4.35
CA MET A 21 -2.36 3.25 4.79
C MET A 21 -2.41 3.12 6.31
N THR A 22 -2.83 1.97 6.80
CA THR A 22 -2.80 1.60 8.22
C THR A 22 -2.07 0.28 8.41
N ALA A 23 -1.44 0.12 9.56
CA ALA A 23 -0.74 -1.10 9.96
C ALA A 23 -0.48 -1.10 11.47
N VAL A 24 0.06 -2.19 11.99
CA VAL A 24 0.47 -2.29 13.40
C VAL A 24 1.71 -1.43 13.67
N GLU A 25 2.69 -1.43 12.77
CA GLU A 25 3.98 -0.78 12.99
C GLU A 25 4.45 -0.01 11.75
N PHE A 26 5.05 1.16 11.99
CA PHE A 26 5.74 1.99 11.00
C PHE A 26 7.13 2.34 11.54
N GLU A 27 8.16 1.99 10.78
CA GLU A 27 9.56 2.24 11.11
C GLU A 27 10.21 3.05 9.98
N ARG A 28 10.64 4.27 10.27
CA ARG A 28 11.22 5.17 9.26
C ARG A 28 12.75 5.19 9.32
N PHE A 29 13.37 4.92 8.18
CA PHE A 29 14.82 4.93 7.97
C PHE A 29 15.20 6.20 7.20
N MET A 30 15.60 7.25 7.92
CA MET A 30 15.88 8.57 7.36
C MET A 30 17.06 8.59 6.38
N ASP A 31 18.08 7.76 6.63
CA ASP A 31 19.26 7.60 5.78
C ASP A 31 18.89 6.99 4.42
N LYS A 32 17.91 6.09 4.40
CA LYS A 32 17.43 5.41 3.19
C LYS A 32 16.28 6.12 2.50
N ASN A 33 15.59 7.03 3.18
CA ASN A 33 14.32 7.61 2.72
C ASN A 33 13.27 6.51 2.49
N GLU A 34 13.21 5.57 3.43
CA GLU A 34 12.32 4.41 3.40
C GLU A 34 11.48 4.39 4.67
N THR A 35 10.23 3.97 4.56
CA THR A 35 9.40 3.60 5.71
C THR A 35 8.99 2.14 5.55
N VAL A 36 9.39 1.30 6.50
CA VAL A 36 9.00 -0.11 6.56
C VAL A 36 7.78 -0.25 7.47
N ILE A 37 6.79 -0.99 6.98
CA ILE A 37 5.43 -1.01 7.51
C ILE A 37 5.05 -2.48 7.69
N ARG A 38 4.64 -2.88 8.88
CA ARG A 38 4.47 -4.31 9.23
C ARG A 38 3.19 -4.58 10.00
N GLY A 39 2.60 -5.74 9.72
CA GLY A 39 1.45 -6.28 10.43
C GLY A 39 0.13 -5.69 9.95
N ASN A 40 -0.72 -6.55 9.36
CA ASN A 40 -2.06 -6.19 8.87
C ASN A 40 -2.06 -4.91 8.03
N VAL A 41 -1.16 -4.81 7.05
CA VAL A 41 -1.07 -3.62 6.20
C VAL A 41 -2.34 -3.53 5.38
N PHE A 42 -3.06 -2.44 5.56
CA PHE A 42 -4.25 -2.10 4.79
C PHE A 42 -4.04 -0.77 4.10
N MET A 43 -4.30 -0.74 2.80
CA MET A 43 -4.20 0.45 1.97
C MET A 43 -5.55 0.73 1.33
N GLU A 44 -6.07 1.93 1.51
CA GLU A 44 -7.32 2.40 0.95
C GLU A 44 -7.05 3.52 -0.04
N GLY A 45 -7.44 3.33 -1.30
CA GLY A 45 -7.52 4.37 -2.31
C GLY A 45 -8.98 4.70 -2.63
N LYS A 46 -9.20 5.60 -3.57
CA LYS A 46 -10.55 6.11 -3.90
C LYS A 46 -11.57 5.00 -4.26
N ASP A 47 -11.20 4.09 -5.15
CA ASP A 47 -12.11 3.06 -5.71
C ASP A 47 -11.53 1.64 -5.56
N SER A 48 -10.55 1.47 -4.67
CA SER A 48 -9.87 0.19 -4.45
C SER A 48 -9.22 0.14 -3.09
N SER A 49 -9.07 -1.06 -2.54
CA SER A 49 -8.28 -1.30 -1.34
C SER A 49 -7.34 -2.48 -1.52
N ALA A 50 -6.31 -2.57 -0.70
CA ALA A 50 -5.40 -3.69 -0.70
C ALA A 50 -4.94 -4.07 0.70
N THR A 51 -4.66 -5.36 0.87
CA THR A 51 -4.14 -5.92 2.11
C THR A 51 -2.83 -6.65 1.86
N GLY A 52 -1.96 -6.70 2.87
CA GLY A 52 -0.74 -7.52 2.88
C GLY A 52 -0.14 -7.60 4.28
N GLU A 53 0.96 -8.33 4.42
CA GLU A 53 1.64 -8.51 5.72
C GLU A 53 2.72 -7.46 5.96
N TYR A 54 3.39 -7.00 4.89
CA TYR A 54 4.45 -6.01 4.95
C TYR A 54 4.42 -5.06 3.75
N ALA A 55 4.82 -3.82 3.99
CA ALA A 55 5.03 -2.84 2.95
C ALA A 55 6.31 -2.02 3.16
N THR A 56 6.94 -1.60 2.07
CA THR A 56 8.04 -0.61 2.10
C THR A 56 7.65 0.57 1.24
N TYR A 57 7.55 1.75 1.84
CA TYR A 57 7.39 3.01 1.13
C TYR A 57 8.76 3.61 0.84
N PHE A 58 9.08 3.77 -0.44
CA PHE A 58 10.28 4.43 -0.91
C PHE A 58 9.95 5.89 -1.24
N GLU A 59 10.39 6.82 -0.40
CA GLU A 59 9.94 8.22 -0.45
C GLU A 59 10.42 8.95 -1.69
N LYS A 60 11.61 8.62 -2.21
CA LYS A 60 12.19 9.25 -3.40
C LYS A 60 11.46 8.85 -4.67
N GLU A 61 11.13 7.57 -4.79
CA GLU A 61 10.41 7.01 -5.93
C GLU A 61 8.89 7.13 -5.80
N GLU A 62 8.41 7.56 -4.63
CA GLU A 62 7.00 7.71 -4.29
C GLU A 62 6.16 6.46 -4.56
N LYS A 63 6.73 5.30 -4.23
CA LYS A 63 6.11 4.00 -4.46
C LYS A 63 6.11 3.15 -3.20
N VAL A 64 5.11 2.29 -3.09
CA VAL A 64 5.00 1.29 -2.02
C VAL A 64 5.11 -0.08 -2.65
N TYR A 65 5.95 -0.94 -2.10
CA TYR A 65 5.89 -2.38 -2.36
C TYR A 65 5.06 -3.03 -1.26
N LEU A 66 3.97 -3.69 -1.62
CA LEU A 66 3.09 -4.45 -0.74
C LEU A 66 3.26 -5.95 -1.03
N GLU A 67 3.53 -6.71 0.01
CA GLU A 67 3.97 -8.10 -0.08
C GLU A 67 3.43 -8.91 1.12
N GLY A 68 3.65 -10.23 1.09
CA GLY A 68 3.08 -11.16 2.05
C GLY A 68 1.60 -11.40 1.80
N ASN A 69 1.32 -12.26 0.81
CA ASN A 69 -0.02 -12.61 0.34
C ASN A 69 -0.89 -11.40 -0.04
N PRO A 70 -0.37 -10.44 -0.83
CA PRO A 70 -1.08 -9.22 -1.09
C PRO A 70 -2.32 -9.47 -1.96
N THR A 71 -3.41 -8.79 -1.61
CA THR A 71 -4.70 -8.89 -2.31
C THR A 71 -5.21 -7.50 -2.63
N LEU A 72 -5.51 -7.23 -3.89
CA LEU A 72 -6.16 -6.00 -4.34
C LEU A 72 -7.66 -6.26 -4.50
N ARG A 73 -8.49 -5.48 -3.82
CA ARG A 73 -9.93 -5.43 -4.05
C ARG A 73 -10.27 -4.22 -4.92
N LYS A 74 -10.84 -4.47 -6.10
CA LYS A 74 -11.30 -3.42 -7.03
C LYS A 74 -12.56 -3.85 -7.75
N ASN A 75 -13.58 -2.98 -7.75
CA ASN A 75 -14.88 -3.24 -8.36
C ASN A 75 -15.51 -4.58 -7.88
N GLY A 76 -15.43 -4.84 -6.58
CA GLY A 76 -15.98 -6.07 -5.96
C GLY A 76 -15.22 -7.36 -6.29
N ARG A 77 -14.05 -7.28 -6.93
CA ARG A 77 -13.22 -8.44 -7.24
C ARG A 77 -11.92 -8.40 -6.46
N ASP A 78 -11.54 -9.55 -5.93
CA ASP A 78 -10.25 -9.77 -5.28
C ASP A 78 -9.26 -10.32 -6.30
N ILE A 79 -8.07 -9.72 -6.34
CA ILE A 79 -6.98 -10.06 -7.23
C ILE A 79 -5.77 -10.36 -6.35
N HIS A 80 -5.36 -11.62 -6.33
CA HIS A 80 -4.17 -12.07 -5.61
C HIS A 80 -2.93 -11.92 -6.50
N ALA A 81 -1.83 -11.49 -5.91
CA ALA A 81 -0.54 -11.36 -6.58
C ALA A 81 0.59 -11.77 -5.62
N GLY A 82 1.77 -12.06 -6.16
CA GLY A 82 2.97 -12.20 -5.34
C GLY A 82 3.40 -10.87 -4.72
N LYS A 83 3.22 -9.76 -5.46
CA LYS A 83 3.56 -8.40 -5.05
C LYS A 83 2.67 -7.36 -5.71
N ILE A 84 2.37 -6.28 -5.00
CA ILE A 84 1.66 -5.12 -5.56
C ILE A 84 2.53 -3.87 -5.37
N ILE A 85 2.73 -3.12 -6.45
CA ILE A 85 3.44 -1.85 -6.43
C ILE A 85 2.41 -0.72 -6.51
N PHE A 86 2.27 0.07 -5.44
CA PHE A 86 1.41 1.26 -5.44
C PHE A 86 2.19 2.53 -5.69
N PHE A 87 1.54 3.47 -6.35
CA PHE A 87 1.97 4.86 -6.46
C PHE A 87 0.90 5.69 -5.76
N PRO A 88 0.97 5.76 -4.42
CA PRO A 88 -0.16 6.19 -3.58
C PRO A 88 -0.63 7.60 -3.92
N ARG A 89 0.30 8.53 -4.17
CA ARG A 89 0.00 9.93 -4.55
C ARG A 89 -0.69 10.07 -5.90
N GLU A 90 -0.62 9.04 -6.74
CA GLU A 90 -1.28 8.99 -8.04
C GLU A 90 -2.56 8.13 -8.03
N GLY A 91 -2.82 7.40 -6.93
CA GLY A 91 -3.96 6.48 -6.84
C GLY A 91 -3.91 5.29 -7.81
N ARG A 92 -2.71 4.85 -8.24
CA ARG A 92 -2.52 3.71 -9.16
C ARG A 92 -1.73 2.57 -8.54
N ALA A 93 -1.93 1.36 -9.08
CA ALA A 93 -1.25 0.14 -8.66
C ALA A 93 -0.84 -0.72 -9.87
N LEU A 94 0.28 -1.44 -9.73
CA LEU A 94 0.75 -2.46 -10.66
C LEU A 94 0.84 -3.80 -9.93
N LEU A 95 0.30 -4.85 -10.53
CA LEU A 95 0.38 -6.22 -10.02
C LEU A 95 1.60 -6.90 -10.63
N THR A 96 2.44 -7.50 -9.81
CA THR A 96 3.66 -8.20 -10.25
C THR A 96 3.68 -9.61 -9.68
N ASP A 97 4.18 -10.56 -10.45
CA ASP A 97 4.23 -12.00 -10.15
C ASP A 97 2.85 -12.67 -9.97
N GLY A 98 2.44 -13.42 -11.00
CA GLY A 98 1.31 -14.36 -10.99
C GLY A 98 -0.04 -13.75 -10.63
N ILE A 99 -0.83 -13.39 -11.64
CA ILE A 99 -2.29 -13.30 -11.45
C ILE A 99 -2.77 -14.74 -11.21
N LEU A 100 -2.98 -15.12 -9.96
CA LEU A 100 -3.68 -16.37 -9.65
C LEU A 100 -5.18 -16.07 -9.85
N PRO A 101 -5.86 -16.71 -10.81
CA PRO A 101 -7.30 -16.58 -10.91
C PRO A 101 -7.92 -17.00 -9.57
N GLY A 102 -8.77 -16.14 -9.01
CA GLY A 102 -9.59 -16.51 -7.85
C GLY A 102 -10.36 -17.79 -8.17
N LYS A 103 -10.22 -18.79 -7.31
CA LYS A 103 -10.86 -20.11 -7.43
C LYS A 103 -12.36 -20.04 -7.17
#